data_AF-A0A1H2RU44-F1
#
_entry.id   AF-A0A1H2RU44-F1
#
_cell.length_a   1.000
_cell.length_b   1.000
_cell.length_c   1.000
_cell.angle_alpha   90.00
_cell.angle_beta   90.00
_cell.angle_gamma   90.00
#
_symmetry.space_group_name_H-M   'P 1'
#
loop_
_entity.id
_entity.type
_entity.pdbx_description
1 polymer ?
#
loop_
_entity_poly.entity_id
_entity_poly.type
_entity_poly.pdbx_seq_one_letter_code
_entity_poly.pdbx_strand_id
1 'polypeptide(L)' 'MVKYIVQRGDTLGNIAVKYDTTVSEIIRANGIKNPNMIYPGQVLRIPSKHYEDAKEHKHMMHHHMDKSKYW' A
#
# COMPACT_ATOMS: atom_id res chain seq x y z
N MET A 1 -0.32 -3.34 0.22
CA MET A 1 -1.56 -2.59 0.01
C MET A 1 -2.44 -2.60 1.24
N VAL A 2 -2.60 -1.43 1.83
CA VAL A 2 -3.57 -1.13 2.88
C VAL A 2 -4.74 -0.35 2.26
N LYS A 3 -5.97 -0.64 2.67
CA LYS A 3 -7.15 0.16 2.29
C LYS A 3 -7.39 1.20 3.38
N TYR A 4 -7.45 2.48 3.00
CA TYR A 4 -7.69 3.60 3.91
C TYR A 4 -8.92 4.39 3.47
N ILE A 5 -9.75 4.80 4.42
CA ILE A 5 -10.90 5.68 4.17
C ILE A 5 -10.48 7.08 4.58
N VAL A 6 -10.49 8.01 3.62
CA VAL A 6 -10.12 9.42 3.85
C VAL A 6 -11.07 10.03 4.88
N GLN A 7 -10.50 10.73 5.85
CA GLN A 7 -11.25 11.47 6.87
C GLN A 7 -11.23 12.97 6.58
N ARG A 8 -12.15 13.70 7.22
CA ARG A 8 -12.20 15.16 7.07
C ARG A 8 -10.92 15.78 7.63
N GLY A 9 -10.22 16.56 6.80
CA GLY A 9 -8.94 17.18 7.15
C GLY A 9 -7.72 16.36 6.75
N ASP A 10 -7.89 15.13 6.24
CA ASP A 10 -6.77 14.37 5.69
C ASP A 10 -6.25 15.00 4.40
N THR A 11 -4.94 14.89 4.20
CA THR A 11 -4.26 15.21 2.95
C THR A 11 -3.47 13.99 2.49
N LEU A 12 -3.22 13.87 1.19
CA LEU A 12 -2.37 12.78 0.68
C LEU A 12 -0.98 12.77 1.32
N GLY A 13 -0.43 13.94 1.65
CA GLY A 13 0.86 14.07 2.34
C GLY A 13 0.86 13.44 3.73
N ASN A 14 -0.14 13.78 4.55
CA ASN A 14 -0.25 13.23 5.91
C ASN A 14 -0.50 11.72 5.87
N ILE A 15 -1.31 11.24 4.93
CA ILE A 15 -1.53 9.80 4.72
C ILE A 15 -0.23 9.12 4.29
N ALA A 16 0.52 9.71 3.36
CA ALA A 16 1.77 9.14 2.87
C ALA A 16 2.79 8.96 3.99
N VAL A 17 2.99 9.99 4.82
CA VAL A 17 3.88 9.94 6.00
C VAL A 17 3.41 8.87 6.99
N LYS A 18 2.11 8.80 7.27
CA LYS A 18 1.55 7.83 8.22
C LYS A 18 1.78 6.37 7.81
N TYR A 19 1.84 6.09 6.51
CA TYR A 19 1.95 4.74 5.96
C TYR A 19 3.33 4.43 5.37
N ASP A 20 4.33 5.27 5.64
CA ASP A 20 5.69 5.17 5.10
C ASP A 20 5.70 4.94 3.58
N THR A 21 5.00 5.81 2.87
CA THR A 21 4.92 5.82 1.39
C THR A 21 5.03 7.25 0.87
N THR A 22 4.94 7.42 -0.44
CA THR A 22 4.94 8.73 -1.09
C THR A 22 3.59 9.07 -1.70
N VAL A 23 3.29 10.37 -1.80
CA VAL A 23 2.09 10.87 -2.47
C VAL A 23 2.01 10.36 -3.92
N SER A 24 3.13 10.34 -4.63
CA SER A 24 3.24 9.85 -6.00
C SER A 24 2.84 8.37 -6.13
N GLU A 25 3.22 7.53 -5.17
CA GLU A 25 2.83 6.13 -5.16
C GLU A 25 1.34 5.95 -4.87
N ILE A 26 0.77 6.72 -3.95
CA ILE A 26 -0.68 6.72 -3.69
C ILE A 26 -1.44 7.17 -4.94
N ILE A 27 -0.99 8.23 -5.61
CA ILE A 27 -1.57 8.71 -6.87
C ILE A 27 -1.58 7.59 -7.91
N ARG A 28 -0.42 6.97 -8.14
CA ARG A 28 -0.26 5.91 -9.14
C ARG A 28 -1.12 4.69 -8.83
N ALA A 29 -1.20 4.30 -7.55
CA ALA A 29 -2.00 3.16 -7.10
C ALA A 29 -3.52 3.37 -7.23
N ASN A 30 -3.99 4.62 -7.25
CA ASN A 30 -5.42 4.97 -7.29
C ASN A 30 -5.86 5.71 -8.56
N GLY A 31 -4.94 6.03 -9.47
CA GLY A 31 -5.24 6.79 -10.69
C GLY A 31 -5.71 8.22 -10.43
N ILE A 32 -5.23 8.86 -9.34
CA ILE A 32 -5.68 10.20 -8.94
C ILE A 32 -5.06 11.26 -9.86
N LYS A 33 -5.90 12.02 -10.57
CA LYS A 33 -5.42 13.09 -11.46
C LYS A 33 -5.01 14.36 -10.71
N ASN A 34 -5.74 14.70 -9.64
CA ASN A 34 -5.44 15.87 -8.82
C ASN A 34 -5.23 15.47 -7.35
N PRO A 35 -3.99 15.52 -6.84
CA PRO A 35 -3.68 15.09 -5.47
C PRO A 35 -4.33 15.94 -4.38
N ASN A 36 -4.75 17.17 -4.71
CA ASN A 36 -5.42 18.06 -3.77
C ASN A 36 -6.94 17.84 -3.70
N MET A 37 -7.49 16.98 -4.58
CA MET A 37 -8.92 16.68 -4.63
C MET A 37 -9.18 15.27 -4.10
N ILE A 38 -9.04 15.10 -2.78
CA ILE A 38 -9.51 13.91 -2.07
C ILE A 38 -10.68 14.28 -1.17
N TYR A 39 -11.63 13.37 -1.03
CA TYR A 39 -12.87 13.63 -0.30
C TYR A 39 -13.02 12.69 0.90
N PRO A 40 -13.57 13.16 2.03
CA PRO A 40 -13.91 12.29 3.14
C PRO A 40 -14.84 11.15 2.69
N GLY A 41 -14.57 9.93 3.15
CA GLY A 41 -15.27 8.71 2.72
C GLY A 41 -14.67 8.04 1.48
N GLN A 42 -13.73 8.67 0.78
CA GLN A 42 -13.04 8.06 -0.36
C GLN A 42 -12.12 6.92 0.10
N VAL A 43 -12.19 5.78 -0.59
CA VAL A 43 -11.32 4.64 -0.32
C VAL A 43 -10.05 4.76 -1.15
N LEU A 44 -8.90 4.78 -0.49
CA LEU A 44 -7.57 4.81 -1.10
C LEU A 44 -6.82 3.50 -0.88
N ARG A 45 -6.14 3.05 -1.92
CA ARG A 45 -5.15 1.97 -1.89
C ARG A 45 -3.79 2.58 -1.56
N ILE A 46 -3.28 2.28 -0.38
CA ILE A 46 -2.00 2.80 0.10
C ILE A 46 -0.93 1.72 -0.06
N PRO A 47 0.08 1.93 -0.92
CA PRO A 47 1.23 1.05 -1.04
C PRO A 47 2.22 1.34 0.10
N SER A 48 2.06 0.69 1.25
CA SER A 48 3.04 0.76 2.33
C SER A 48 4.15 -0.27 2.14
N LYS A 49 5.41 0.14 2.38
CA LYS A 49 6.59 -0.75 2.28
C LYS A 49 6.46 -1.99 3.18
N HIS A 50 6.03 -1.77 4.42
CA HIS A 50 5.79 -2.84 5.39
C HIS A 50 4.84 -3.94 4.91
N TYR A 51 3.90 -3.65 4.01
CA TYR A 51 3.01 -4.68 3.47
C TYR A 51 3.66 -5.46 2.32
N GLU A 52 4.51 -4.81 1.51
CA GLU A 52 5.23 -5.47 0.43
C GLU A 52 6.29 -6.42 1.01
N ASP A 53 7.03 -6.01 2.05
CA ASP A 53 8.03 -6.84 2.73
C ASP A 53 7.41 -8.12 3.32
N ALA A 54 6.23 -8.01 3.93
CA ALA A 54 5.50 -9.16 4.47
C ALA A 54 4.96 -10.09 3.36
N LYS A 55 4.62 -9.55 2.18
CA LYS A 55 4.19 -10.33 1.02
C LYS A 55 5.36 -11.04 0.36
N GLU A 56 6.47 -10.35 0.16
CA GLU A 56 7.74 -10.89 -0.32
C GLU A 56 8.21 -12.02 0.60
N HIS A 57 8.25 -11.83 1.91
CA HIS A 57 8.63 -12.87 2.87
C HIS A 57 7.73 -14.13 2.76
N LYS A 58 6.42 -13.94 2.60
CA LYS A 58 5.47 -15.06 2.41
C LYS A 58 5.57 -15.73 1.02
N HIS A 59 6.05 -14.99 0.02
CA HIS A 59 6.27 -15.47 -1.34
C HIS A 59 7.61 -16.23 -1.47
N MET A 60 8.66 -15.73 -0.81
CA MET A 60 9.98 -16.38 -0.67
C MET A 60 9.87 -17.71 0.07
N MET A 61 9.02 -17.81 1.09
CA MET A 61 8.72 -19.06 1.79
C MET A 61 8.10 -20.13 0.87
N HIS A 62 7.38 -19.74 -0.19
CA HIS A 62 6.85 -20.68 -1.18
C HIS A 62 7.85 -21.04 -2.28
N HIS A 63 8.86 -20.19 -2.55
CA HIS A 63 9.83 -20.43 -3.63
C HIS A 63 11.11 -21.18 -3.17
N HIS A 64 11.45 -21.16 -1.87
CA HIS A 64 12.59 -21.90 -1.32
C HIS A 64 12.20 -23.19 -0.57
N MET A 65 10.99 -23.70 -0.76
CA MET A 65 10.73 -25.10 -0.44
C MET A 65 11.29 -25.95 -1.58
N ASP A 66 12.56 -26.32 -1.43
CA ASP A 66 13.13 -27.52 -2.04
C ASP A 66 12.12 -28.67 -1.91
N LYS A 67 11.53 -29.07 -3.04
CA LYS A 67 10.53 -30.14 -3.10
C LYS A 67 11.13 -31.54 -2.96
N SER A 68 12.42 -31.68 -2.66
CA SER A 68 13.11 -32.97 -2.54
C SER A 68 12.97 -33.62 -1.16
N LYS A 69 12.22 -33.03 -0.22
CA LYS A 69 12.08 -33.55 1.15
C LYS A 69 10.69 -33.99 1.57
N TYR A 70 9.74 -34.06 0.64
CA TYR A 70 8.39 -34.56 0.93
C TYR A 70 7.87 -35.61 -0.05
N TRP A 71 8.74 -36.43 -0.68
CA TRP A 71 8.56 -37.87 -0.98
C TRP A 71 9.94 -38.45 -1.25
#